data_AF-A0A947H8X3-F1
#
_entry.id   AF-A0A947H8X3-F1
#
_cell.length_a   1.000
_cell.length_b   1.000
_cell.length_c   1.000
_cell.angle_alpha   90.00
_cell.angle_beta   90.00
_cell.angle_gamma   90.00
#
_symmetry.space_group_name_H-M   'P 1'
#
loop_
_entity.id
_entity.type
_entity.pdbx_description
1 polymer ?
#
loop_
_entity_poly.entity_id
_entity_poly.type
_entity_poly.pdbx_seq_one_letter_code
_entity_poly.pdbx_strand_id
1 'polypeptide(L)'
;MSELFSELAREWLQQKLWPLALQAADLPPETTPAAILALGLPQPNSDKEGHYDTLDARTYCSQCPLFCASLFLADGASSDEAMAIAQAILGLIWRDAIERAIARDLDFATNGFDLPDAEFAARFDKADAQWERWLASTEAVKTALQDLMEEYADRQLWTDVRWA
;
A
#
# COMPACT_ATOMS: atom_id res chain seq x y z
N MET A 1 21.11 7.96 -0.64
CA MET A 1 20.51 8.12 0.70
C MET A 1 21.49 7.66 1.77
N SER A 2 21.35 8.12 3.02
CA SER A 2 22.23 7.70 4.12
C SER A 2 21.89 6.27 4.55
N GLU A 3 22.90 5.51 4.98
CA GLU A 3 22.73 4.14 5.51
C GLU A 3 21.76 4.14 6.72
N LEU A 4 21.87 5.17 7.56
CA LEU A 4 20.97 5.43 8.68
C LEU A 4 19.49 5.53 8.24
N PHE A 5 19.20 6.27 7.16
CA PHE A 5 17.83 6.36 6.65
C PHE A 5 17.35 5.03 6.09
N SER A 6 18.23 4.29 5.41
CA SER A 6 17.91 2.98 4.85
C SER A 6 17.54 1.96 5.93
N GLU A 7 18.27 1.92 7.04
CA GLU A 7 17.96 1.07 8.18
C GLU A 7 16.63 1.45 8.83
N LEU A 8 16.43 2.75 9.05
CA LEU A 8 15.21 3.29 9.64
C LEU A 8 13.98 3.00 8.76
N ALA A 9 14.10 3.19 7.44
CA ALA A 9 13.06 2.88 6.48
C ALA A 9 12.65 1.39 6.52
N ARG A 10 13.63 0.47 6.61
CA ARG A 10 13.38 -0.97 6.76
C ARG A 10 12.61 -1.28 8.05
N GLU A 11 13.06 -0.73 9.18
CA GLU A 11 12.40 -0.92 10.48
C GLU A 11 10.96 -0.42 10.47
N TRP A 12 10.73 0.76 9.89
CA TRP A 12 9.41 1.37 9.79
C TRP A 12 8.47 0.60 8.85
N LEU A 13 8.97 0.11 7.71
CA LEU A 13 8.21 -0.79 6.84
C LEU A 13 7.74 -2.04 7.60
N GLN A 14 8.63 -2.67 8.35
CA GLN A 14 8.35 -3.91 9.06
C GLN A 14 7.47 -3.74 10.29
N GLN A 15 7.74 -2.74 11.12
CA GLN A 15 7.14 -2.60 12.44
C GLN A 15 5.90 -1.71 12.47
N LYS A 16 5.72 -0.86 11.45
CA LYS A 16 4.68 0.18 11.45
C LYS A 16 3.76 0.04 10.26
N LEU A 17 4.29 -0.04 9.04
CA LEU A 17 3.45 -0.12 7.84
C LEU A 17 2.91 -1.52 7.57
N TRP A 18 3.70 -2.58 7.76
CA TRP A 18 3.25 -3.96 7.54
C TRP A 18 2.05 -4.36 8.41
N PRO A 19 2.02 -4.09 9.73
CA PRO A 19 0.86 -4.39 10.56
C PRO A 19 -0.42 -3.66 10.10
N LEU A 20 -0.29 -2.39 9.68
CA LEU A 20 -1.42 -1.63 9.13
C LEU A 20 -1.93 -2.25 7.83
N ALA A 21 -1.04 -2.75 6.99
CA ALA A 21 -1.41 -3.44 5.76
C ALA A 21 -2.17 -4.75 6.04
N LEU A 22 -1.71 -5.55 7.00
CA LEU A 22 -2.41 -6.77 7.41
C LEU A 22 -3.79 -6.46 7.97
N GLN A 23 -3.91 -5.42 8.81
CA GLN A 23 -5.20 -5.00 9.36
C GLN A 23 -6.17 -4.55 8.26
N ALA A 24 -5.74 -3.70 7.34
CA ALA A 24 -6.60 -3.21 6.25
C ALA A 24 -6.99 -4.32 5.26
N ALA A 25 -6.08 -5.27 5.01
CA ALA A 25 -6.34 -6.44 4.17
C ALA A 25 -7.14 -7.55 4.88
N ASP A 26 -7.46 -7.40 6.17
CA ASP A 26 -8.14 -8.42 6.99
C ASP A 26 -7.39 -9.76 7.03
N LEU A 27 -6.06 -9.68 7.14
CA LEU A 27 -5.16 -10.82 7.15
C LEU A 27 -4.65 -11.11 8.58
N PRO A 28 -4.37 -12.39 8.90
CA PRO A 28 -3.79 -12.75 10.19
C PRO A 28 -2.42 -12.06 10.43
N PRO A 29 -2.10 -11.64 11.68
CA PRO A 29 -0.86 -10.93 11.99
C PRO A 29 0.42 -11.76 11.73
N GLU A 30 0.31 -13.08 11.70
CA GLU A 30 1.40 -14.01 11.37
C GLU A 30 1.69 -14.09 9.86
N THR A 31 0.87 -13.44 9.02
CA THR A 31 1.06 -13.43 7.57
C THR A 31 2.38 -12.75 7.22
N THR A 32 3.22 -13.44 6.45
CA THR A 32 4.55 -12.94 6.09
C THR A 32 4.54 -12.27 4.70
N PRO A 33 5.44 -11.29 4.45
CA PRO A 33 5.61 -10.73 3.11
C PRO A 33 5.89 -11.81 2.05
N ALA A 34 6.71 -12.80 2.38
CA ALA A 34 7.01 -13.92 1.49
C ALA A 34 5.77 -14.73 1.09
N ALA A 35 4.84 -14.96 2.02
CA ALA A 35 3.58 -15.64 1.72
C ALA A 35 2.72 -14.84 0.75
N ILE A 36 2.68 -13.51 0.89
CA ILE A 36 1.96 -12.61 -0.03
C ILE A 36 2.61 -12.58 -1.41
N LEU A 37 3.94 -12.48 -1.48
CA LEU A 37 4.67 -12.49 -2.76
C LEU A 37 4.47 -13.81 -3.51
N ALA A 38 4.36 -14.94 -2.81
CA ALA A 38 4.09 -16.25 -3.40
C ALA A 38 2.71 -16.34 -4.08
N LEU A 39 1.76 -15.46 -3.73
CA LEU A 39 0.45 -15.39 -4.40
C LEU A 39 0.55 -14.82 -5.83
N GLY A 40 1.67 -14.21 -6.21
CA GLY A 40 1.86 -13.62 -7.54
C GLY A 40 0.87 -12.48 -7.83
N LEU A 41 0.56 -11.66 -6.83
CA LEU A 41 -0.37 -10.54 -6.96
C LEU A 41 0.04 -9.58 -8.08
N PRO A 42 -0.93 -8.95 -8.77
CA PRO A 42 -0.62 -7.93 -9.76
C PRO A 42 0.19 -6.80 -9.12
N GLN A 43 1.15 -6.27 -9.88
CA GLN A 43 2.01 -5.19 -9.42
C GLN A 43 1.78 -3.93 -10.27
N PRO A 44 1.92 -2.72 -9.69
CA PRO A 44 1.87 -1.49 -10.46
C PRO A 44 3.00 -1.48 -11.51
N ASN A 45 2.69 -1.02 -12.73
CA ASN A 45 3.61 -0.96 -13.87
C ASN A 45 4.25 -2.32 -14.26
N SER A 46 3.59 -3.46 -14.00
CA SER A 46 4.09 -4.72 -14.54
C SER A 46 3.79 -4.80 -16.04
N ASP A 47 4.81 -5.04 -16.87
CA ASP A 47 4.67 -5.25 -18.32
C ASP A 47 3.96 -6.58 -18.67
N LYS A 48 3.40 -7.30 -17.69
CA LYS A 48 2.69 -8.55 -17.90
C LYS A 48 1.33 -8.26 -18.54
N GLU A 49 1.14 -8.77 -19.75
CA GLU A 49 -0.13 -8.73 -20.47
C GLU A 49 -1.27 -9.33 -19.63
N GLY A 50 -2.43 -8.66 -19.61
CA GLY A 50 -3.67 -9.19 -19.00
C GLY A 50 -4.06 -8.58 -17.65
N HIS A 51 -3.30 -7.65 -17.10
CA HIS A 51 -3.73 -6.89 -15.92
C HIS A 51 -4.44 -5.59 -16.34
N TYR A 52 -5.63 -5.37 -15.78
CA TYR A 52 -6.42 -4.15 -15.99
C TYR A 52 -5.74 -2.99 -15.27
N ASP A 53 -4.67 -2.46 -15.87
CA ASP A 53 -3.95 -1.28 -15.42
C ASP A 53 -4.73 -0.04 -15.84
N THR A 54 -5.66 0.38 -14.98
CA THR A 54 -6.50 1.55 -15.23
C THR A 54 -5.94 2.80 -14.58
N LEU A 55 -6.22 3.93 -15.22
CA LEU A 55 -6.00 5.24 -14.62
C LEU A 55 -6.67 5.34 -13.25
N ASP A 56 -7.85 4.76 -13.07
CA ASP A 56 -8.57 4.78 -11.80
C ASP A 56 -7.86 4.02 -10.68
N ALA A 57 -7.33 2.81 -10.95
CA ALA A 57 -6.56 2.06 -9.97
C ALA A 57 -5.31 2.85 -9.52
N ARG A 58 -4.65 3.53 -10.48
CA ARG A 58 -3.54 4.45 -10.18
C ARG A 58 -3.99 5.63 -9.33
N THR A 59 -5.12 6.25 -9.65
CA THR A 59 -5.69 7.35 -8.87
C THR A 59 -5.99 6.92 -7.44
N TYR A 60 -6.66 5.78 -7.24
CA TYR A 60 -6.92 5.20 -5.94
C TYR A 60 -5.63 4.97 -5.15
N CYS A 61 -4.63 4.31 -5.74
CA CYS A 61 -3.35 4.08 -5.07
C CYS A 61 -2.65 5.39 -4.71
N SER A 62 -2.68 6.41 -5.57
CA SER A 62 -2.09 7.72 -5.27
C SER A 62 -2.79 8.48 -4.13
N GLN A 63 -4.06 8.17 -3.87
CA GLN A 63 -4.85 8.72 -2.77
C GLN A 63 -4.72 7.89 -1.48
N CYS A 64 -4.13 6.70 -1.53
CA CYS A 64 -3.92 5.84 -0.37
C CYS A 64 -2.58 6.18 0.31
N PRO A 65 -2.57 6.74 1.54
CA PRO A 65 -1.33 7.14 2.20
C PRO A 65 -0.39 5.96 2.47
N LEU A 66 -0.93 4.78 2.78
CA LEU A 66 -0.13 3.57 3.01
C LEU A 66 0.65 3.16 1.76
N PHE A 67 0.05 3.28 0.58
CA PHE A 67 0.70 3.01 -0.70
C PHE A 67 1.85 3.98 -0.93
N CYS A 68 1.59 5.29 -0.81
CA CYS A 68 2.59 6.34 -1.00
C CYS A 68 3.73 6.24 0.02
N ALA A 69 3.43 5.95 1.28
CA ALA A 69 4.41 5.75 2.34
C ALA A 69 5.31 4.55 2.05
N SER A 70 4.72 3.43 1.62
CA SER A 70 5.48 2.22 1.30
C SER A 70 6.39 2.43 0.09
N LEU A 71 5.92 3.15 -0.93
CA LEU A 71 6.72 3.52 -2.09
C LEU A 71 7.91 4.42 -1.71
N PHE A 72 7.66 5.45 -0.90
CA PHE A 72 8.71 6.36 -0.40
C PHE A 72 9.78 5.62 0.41
N LEU A 73 9.37 4.74 1.34
CA LEU A 73 10.31 3.98 2.15
C LEU A 73 11.07 2.91 1.35
N ALA A 74 10.44 2.32 0.33
CA ALA A 74 11.11 1.38 -0.56
C ALA A 74 12.20 2.05 -1.38
N ASP A 75 11.95 3.24 -1.92
CA ASP A 75 12.99 4.05 -2.58
C ASP A 75 14.11 4.41 -1.59
N GLY A 76 13.70 4.65 -0.33
CA GLY A 76 14.53 4.91 0.83
C GLY A 76 15.51 3.83 1.24
N ALA A 77 15.09 2.58 1.11
CA ALA A 77 15.75 1.43 1.68
C ALA A 77 16.59 0.69 0.63
N SER A 78 17.85 0.41 0.97
CA SER A 78 18.78 -0.33 0.11
C SER A 78 18.73 -1.85 0.31
N SER A 79 17.78 -2.36 1.11
CA SER A 79 17.74 -3.78 1.52
C SER A 79 16.66 -4.58 0.80
N ASP A 80 17.00 -5.80 0.36
CA ASP A 80 16.06 -6.74 -0.27
C ASP A 80 14.85 -7.04 0.62
N GLU A 81 15.05 -7.07 1.94
CA GLU A 81 13.99 -7.29 2.93
C GLU A 81 12.96 -6.14 2.89
N ALA A 82 13.42 -4.88 2.92
CA ALA A 82 12.54 -3.72 2.83
C ALA A 82 11.76 -3.70 1.51
N MET A 83 12.44 -4.01 0.40
CA MET A 83 11.81 -4.10 -0.91
C MET A 83 10.73 -5.19 -0.94
N ALA A 84 10.99 -6.37 -0.36
CA ALA A 84 10.02 -7.45 -0.29
C ALA A 84 8.79 -7.08 0.55
N ILE A 85 8.97 -6.40 1.69
CA ILE A 85 7.86 -5.89 2.51
C ILE A 85 7.03 -4.88 1.71
N ALA A 86 7.69 -3.89 1.11
CA ALA A 86 6.99 -2.87 0.33
C ALA A 86 6.23 -3.48 -0.86
N GLN A 87 6.83 -4.38 -1.63
CA GLN A 87 6.16 -5.06 -2.75
C GLN A 87 4.94 -5.88 -2.31
N ALA A 88 5.00 -6.52 -1.14
CA ALA A 88 3.85 -7.21 -0.57
C ALA A 88 2.70 -6.23 -0.24
N ILE A 89 3.01 -5.09 0.40
CA ILE A 89 2.01 -4.05 0.70
C ILE A 89 1.42 -3.48 -0.59
N LEU A 90 2.27 -3.06 -1.52
CA LEU A 90 1.86 -2.46 -2.78
C LEU A 90 1.00 -3.42 -3.61
N GLY A 91 1.36 -4.71 -3.66
CA GLY A 91 0.59 -5.73 -4.36
C GLY A 91 -0.82 -5.96 -3.78
N LEU A 92 -0.96 -5.93 -2.45
CA LEU A 92 -2.27 -6.04 -1.79
C LEU A 92 -3.18 -4.85 -2.12
N ILE A 93 -2.65 -3.64 -1.98
CA ILE A 93 -3.40 -2.41 -2.27
C ILE A 93 -3.75 -2.34 -3.76
N TRP A 94 -2.81 -2.69 -4.63
CA TRP A 94 -3.01 -2.66 -6.08
C TRP A 94 -4.08 -3.67 -6.54
N ARG A 95 -4.09 -4.88 -5.98
CA ARG A 95 -5.14 -5.87 -6.19
C ARG A 95 -6.53 -5.29 -5.90
N ASP A 96 -6.69 -4.64 -4.75
CA ASP A 96 -7.98 -4.11 -4.31
C ASP A 96 -8.37 -2.84 -5.09
N ALA A 97 -7.41 -2.01 -5.49
CA ALA A 97 -7.64 -0.86 -6.36
C ALA A 97 -8.14 -1.26 -7.75
N ILE A 98 -7.55 -2.31 -8.34
CA ILE A 98 -8.03 -2.88 -9.61
C ILE A 98 -9.45 -3.40 -9.47
N GLU A 99 -9.73 -4.20 -8.43
CA GLU A 99 -11.06 -4.77 -8.22
C GLU A 99 -12.12 -3.68 -8.07
N ARG A 100 -11.82 -2.61 -7.32
CA ARG A 100 -12.73 -1.47 -7.19
C ARG A 100 -12.96 -0.74 -8.53
N ALA A 101 -11.91 -0.51 -9.32
CA ALA A 101 -12.05 0.12 -10.62
C ALA A 101 -12.93 -0.71 -11.56
N ILE A 102 -12.69 -2.03 -11.62
CA ILE A 102 -13.51 -2.95 -12.42
C ILE A 102 -14.97 -2.96 -11.93
N ALA A 103 -15.19 -3.07 -10.63
CA ALA A 103 -16.53 -3.12 -10.06
C ALA A 103 -17.32 -1.83 -10.35
N ARG A 104 -16.67 -0.67 -10.25
CA ARG A 104 -17.27 0.64 -10.59
C ARG A 104 -17.65 0.71 -12.06
N ASP A 105 -16.74 0.32 -12.95
CA ASP A 105 -16.97 0.37 -14.39
C ASP A 105 -18.11 -0.58 -14.81
N LEU A 106 -18.20 -1.77 -14.18
CA LEU A 106 -19.30 -2.72 -14.41
C LEU A 106 -20.64 -2.16 -13.93
N ASP A 107 -20.70 -1.63 -12.70
CA ASP A 107 -21.92 -1.01 -12.14
C ASP A 107 -22.40 0.16 -13.00
N PHE A 108 -21.50 1.06 -13.41
CA PHE A 108 -21.85 2.17 -14.28
C PHE A 108 -22.34 1.70 -15.67
N ALA A 109 -21.70 0.68 -16.23
CA ALA A 109 -22.09 0.13 -17.52
C ALA A 109 -23.43 -0.61 -17.49
N THR A 110 -23.87 -1.13 -16.33
CA THR A 110 -25.11 -1.91 -16.21
C THR A 110 -26.32 -1.08 -15.80
N ASN A 111 -26.11 0.03 -15.08
CA ASN A 111 -27.15 0.97 -14.63
C ASN A 111 -28.02 1.59 -15.77
N GLY A 112 -27.69 1.36 -17.04
CA GLY A 112 -28.45 1.80 -18.22
C GLY A 112 -29.02 0.70 -19.11
N PHE A 113 -28.85 -0.58 -18.74
CA PHE A 113 -29.27 -1.73 -19.54
C PHE A 113 -30.07 -2.73 -18.69
N ASP A 114 -30.90 -3.56 -19.33
CA ASP A 114 -31.73 -4.60 -18.66
C ASP A 114 -30.87 -5.83 -18.26
N LEU A 115 -29.79 -5.55 -17.52
CA LEU A 115 -28.80 -6.50 -17.01
C LEU A 115 -29.04 -6.71 -15.50
N PRO A 116 -28.49 -7.79 -14.89
CA PRO A 116 -28.63 -8.06 -13.46
C PRO A 116 -27.87 -7.04 -12.59
N ASP A 117 -28.45 -5.84 -12.47
CA ASP A 117 -27.90 -4.65 -11.81
C ASP A 117 -27.56 -4.88 -10.33
N ALA A 118 -28.37 -5.68 -9.64
CA ALA A 118 -28.18 -5.97 -8.22
C ALA A 118 -26.89 -6.76 -7.89
N GLU A 119 -26.39 -7.58 -8.82
CA GLU A 119 -25.14 -8.33 -8.60
C GLU A 119 -23.91 -7.42 -8.76
N PHE A 120 -23.93 -6.54 -9.76
CA PHE A 120 -22.85 -5.58 -10.00
C PHE A 120 -22.78 -4.52 -8.92
N ALA A 121 -23.92 -3.98 -8.47
CA ALA A 121 -24.00 -3.09 -7.33
C ALA A 121 -23.44 -3.74 -6.05
N ALA A 122 -23.82 -4.98 -5.76
CA ALA A 122 -23.30 -5.70 -4.60
C ALA A 122 -21.78 -5.97 -4.68
N ARG A 123 -21.25 -6.22 -5.88
CA ARG A 123 -19.80 -6.34 -6.10
C ARG A 123 -19.10 -5.01 -5.84
N PHE A 124 -19.67 -3.90 -6.32
CA PHE A 124 -19.12 -2.56 -6.08
C PHE A 124 -19.13 -2.21 -4.61
N ASP A 125 -20.25 -2.40 -3.89
CA ASP A 125 -20.34 -2.15 -2.44
C ASP A 125 -19.27 -2.92 -1.65
N LYS A 126 -19.03 -4.19 -2.02
CA LYS A 126 -17.99 -5.00 -1.38
C LYS A 126 -16.57 -4.47 -1.67
N ALA A 127 -16.29 -4.11 -2.91
CA ALA A 127 -14.99 -3.58 -3.31
C ALA A 127 -14.73 -2.20 -2.67
N ASP A 128 -15.76 -1.37 -2.58
CA ASP A 128 -15.71 -0.06 -1.94
C ASP A 128 -15.51 -0.19 -0.43
N ALA A 129 -16.24 -1.08 0.25
CA ALA A 129 -16.05 -1.36 1.67
C ALA A 129 -14.62 -1.86 1.98
N GLN A 130 -14.02 -2.67 1.12
CA GLN A 130 -12.62 -3.08 1.26
C GLN A 130 -11.67 -1.88 1.05
N TRP A 131 -11.96 -1.02 0.08
CA TRP A 131 -11.18 0.20 -0.17
C TRP A 131 -11.21 1.18 1.01
N GLU A 132 -12.38 1.36 1.63
CA GLU A 132 -12.53 2.19 2.82
C GLU A 132 -11.69 1.69 4.01
N ARG A 133 -11.41 0.39 4.13
CA ARG A 133 -10.46 -0.13 5.14
C ARG A 133 -9.04 0.36 4.91
N TRP A 134 -8.61 0.44 3.65
CA TRP A 134 -7.31 1.03 3.31
C TRP A 134 -7.28 2.51 3.67
N LEU A 135 -8.34 3.26 3.35
CA LEU A 135 -8.43 4.69 3.69
C LEU A 135 -8.53 4.93 5.20
N ALA A 136 -9.13 4.03 5.98
CA ALA A 136 -9.20 4.11 7.43
C ALA A 136 -7.81 4.08 8.11
N SER A 137 -6.78 3.56 7.43
CA SER A 137 -5.40 3.58 7.94
C SER A 137 -4.71 4.95 7.82
N THR A 138 -5.32 5.92 7.13
CA THR A 138 -4.71 7.20 6.75
C THR A 138 -4.03 7.94 7.90
N GLU A 139 -4.72 8.15 9.01
CA GLU A 139 -4.17 8.93 10.12
C GLU A 139 -3.03 8.18 10.82
N ALA A 140 -3.15 6.85 10.99
CA ALA A 140 -2.08 6.03 11.55
C ALA A 140 -0.81 6.07 10.68
N VAL A 141 -0.95 6.06 9.35
CA VAL A 141 0.18 6.18 8.42
C VAL A 141 0.80 7.57 8.48
N LYS A 142 0.00 8.63 8.55
CA LYS A 142 0.52 10.00 8.67
C LYS A 142 1.32 10.19 9.96
N THR A 143 0.79 9.74 11.10
CA THR A 143 1.51 9.76 12.37
C THR A 143 2.81 8.96 12.26
N ALA A 144 2.76 7.76 11.68
CA ALA A 144 3.96 6.96 11.45
C ALA A 144 5.03 7.69 10.63
N LEU A 145 4.64 8.37 9.55
CA LEU A 145 5.60 9.14 8.74
C LEU A 145 6.14 10.37 9.47
N GLN A 146 5.34 11.02 10.32
CA GLN A 146 5.80 12.15 11.13
C GLN A 146 6.85 11.69 12.16
N ASP A 147 6.54 10.64 12.92
CA ASP A 147 7.45 10.03 13.88
C ASP A 147 8.78 9.58 13.23
N LEU A 148 8.73 9.01 12.02
CA LEU A 148 9.91 8.66 11.24
C LEU A 148 10.80 9.87 10.95
N MET A 149 10.20 10.99 10.52
CA MET A 149 10.94 12.21 10.20
C MET A 149 11.56 12.83 11.45
N GLU A 150 10.84 12.82 12.57
CA GLU A 150 11.34 13.25 13.88
C GLU A 150 12.52 12.38 14.33
N GLU A 151 12.38 11.06 14.26
CA GLU A 151 13.43 10.11 14.64
C GLU A 151 14.68 10.26 13.75
N TYR A 152 14.50 10.46 12.45
CA TYR A 152 15.63 10.71 11.55
C TYR A 152 16.34 12.02 11.89
N ALA A 153 15.59 13.10 12.12
CA ALA A 153 16.14 14.40 12.49
C ALA A 153 16.91 14.31 13.82
N ASP A 154 16.35 13.66 14.82
CA ASP A 154 17.00 13.44 16.12
C ASP A 154 18.32 12.69 15.93
N ARG A 155 18.32 11.55 15.23
CA ARG A 155 19.55 10.77 14.99
C ARG A 155 20.61 11.57 14.24
N GLN A 156 20.24 12.51 13.37
CA GLN A 156 21.19 13.43 12.72
C GLN A 156 21.72 14.53 13.65
N LEU A 157 20.88 15.10 14.53
CA LEU A 157 21.30 16.11 15.52
C LEU A 157 22.40 15.57 16.45
N TRP A 158 22.39 14.27 16.76
CA TRP A 158 23.45 13.62 17.56
C TRP A 158 24.74 13.37 16.79
N THR A 159 24.69 13.15 15.46
CA THR A 159 25.89 12.87 14.66
C THR A 159 26.79 14.09 14.42
N ASP A 160 26.24 15.31 14.50
CA ASP A 160 26.98 16.57 14.29
C ASP A 160 27.58 17.17 15.57
N VAL A 161 27.32 16.60 16.75
CA VAL A 161 27.92 17.06 18.01
C VAL A 161 29.30 16.41 18.19
N ARG A 162 30.27 16.81 17.36
CA ARG A 162 31.70 16.64 17.68
C ARG A 162 32.15 17.87 18.48
N TRP A 163 32.20 17.73 19.80
CA TRP A 163 32.94 18.67 20.64
C TRP A 163 34.43 18.56 20.25
N ALA A 164 34.92 19.58 19.55
CA ALA A 164 36.35 19.84 19.39
C ALA A 164 36.90 20.49 20.66
#